data_AF-A0A2T5M8X6-F1
#
_entry.id   AF-A0A2T5M8X6-F1
#
_cell.length_a   1.000
_cell.length_b   1.000
_cell.length_c   1.000
_cell.angle_alpha   90.00
_cell.angle_beta   90.00
_cell.angle_gamma   90.00
#
_symmetry.space_group_name_H-M   'P 1'
#
loop_
_entity.id
_entity.type
_entity.pdbx_description
1 polymer ?
#
loop_
_entity_poly.entity_id
_entity_poly.type
_entity_poly.pdbx_seq_one_letter_code
_entity_poly.pdbx_strand_id
1 'polypeptide(L)'
;MPDPIFNLRLPYHILDDILTLVGDDGLCAMCAARPDLIVDLYQYGAQKGIWLDRPPILRTASSVVTYYNNHPNQLSMGEWGTWSVPYPAHDQPIWLAERLIAYDAIASLQMLSRAGLFTVRSYTHTGWTALGFALAHRAERVANYFLSFYSPQELLHDRARIGLGAPSYWTLAVEGKEELLSCFVQMWACVSIASNPTPALSRDDICNLCTYISGGLAQSLLQQGLNVALMPADPMTRDISWHSAMSNRNLDFLDFLSVHARHLINDQTSGQSTPLYMASMLEESPEITARLISYGADITAPTRSGKSVLHHLVYQRRTKGKCFRTIFPHLRNLDLGAGTPVGTLLHQAIRGVETAIARTPPNSTIAENSRRRQRLLNAAAHECSRIRKGNQWGKPDIAQIDSQGLTPLQLAQNLGYHQLTYTLETRAHEAQLPSRRPHHRYHFR
;
A
#
# COMPACT_ATOMS: atom_id res chain seq x y z
N MET A 1 -47.92 -21.34 -6.24
CA MET A 1 -47.62 -22.76 -6.52
C MET A 1 -46.15 -22.96 -6.17
N PRO A 2 -45.78 -23.84 -5.23
CA PRO A 2 -44.37 -24.15 -5.01
C PRO A 2 -43.84 -24.93 -6.22
N ASP A 3 -42.66 -24.58 -6.72
CA ASP A 3 -42.03 -25.25 -7.86
C ASP A 3 -41.82 -26.75 -7.56
N PRO A 4 -42.18 -27.66 -8.49
CA PRO A 4 -42.12 -29.11 -8.29
C PRO A 4 -40.70 -29.69 -8.21
N ILE A 5 -39.66 -28.85 -8.26
CA ILE A 5 -38.24 -29.26 -8.24
C ILE A 5 -37.76 -29.60 -6.80
N PHE A 6 -38.47 -29.16 -5.76
CA PHE A 6 -38.04 -29.34 -4.35
C PHE A 6 -38.39 -30.69 -3.70
N ASN A 7 -38.80 -31.71 -4.48
CA ASN A 7 -39.41 -32.94 -3.94
C ASN A 7 -38.54 -34.21 -3.97
N LEU A 8 -37.27 -34.15 -4.36
CA LEU A 8 -36.35 -35.29 -4.21
C LEU A 8 -35.48 -35.09 -2.96
N ARG A 9 -36.00 -35.48 -1.80
CA ARG A 9 -35.21 -35.49 -0.56
C ARG A 9 -34.23 -36.65 -0.56
N LEU A 10 -32.94 -36.36 -0.41
CA LEU A 10 -31.95 -37.43 -0.17
C LEU A 10 -32.27 -38.18 1.14
N PRO A 11 -32.08 -39.52 1.19
CA PRO A 11 -32.17 -40.28 2.42
C PRO A 11 -31.16 -39.81 3.48
N TYR A 12 -31.57 -39.80 4.76
CA TYR A 12 -30.73 -39.32 5.87
C TYR A 12 -29.37 -40.04 6.02
N HIS A 13 -29.28 -41.33 5.68
CA HIS A 13 -28.01 -42.08 5.74
C HIS A 13 -27.00 -41.56 4.71
N ILE A 14 -27.46 -41.18 3.51
CA ILE A 14 -26.59 -40.59 2.47
C ILE A 14 -26.10 -39.21 2.91
N LEU A 15 -26.95 -38.44 3.60
CA LEU A 15 -26.57 -37.13 4.13
C LEU A 15 -25.55 -37.24 5.28
N ASP A 16 -25.69 -38.24 6.17
CA ASP A 16 -24.69 -38.53 7.21
C ASP A 16 -23.35 -38.98 6.59
N ASP A 17 -23.37 -39.86 5.58
CA ASP A 17 -22.17 -40.31 4.89
C ASP A 17 -21.45 -39.14 4.18
N ILE A 18 -22.20 -38.25 3.53
CA ILE A 18 -21.63 -37.05 2.90
C ILE A 18 -20.96 -36.14 3.94
N LEU A 19 -21.62 -35.88 5.07
CA LEU A 19 -21.10 -34.98 6.10
C LEU A 19 -19.92 -35.56 6.89
N THR A 20 -19.75 -36.88 6.89
CA THR A 20 -18.68 -37.57 7.62
C THR A 20 -17.47 -37.92 6.76
N LEU A 21 -17.69 -38.21 5.46
CA LEU A 21 -16.64 -38.68 4.55
C LEU A 21 -16.03 -37.55 3.70
N VAL A 22 -16.77 -36.47 3.46
CA VAL A 22 -16.33 -35.37 2.62
C VAL A 22 -15.84 -34.24 3.52
N GLY A 23 -14.54 -33.97 3.51
CA GLY A 23 -13.99 -32.80 4.20
C GLY A 23 -14.58 -31.48 3.66
N ASP A 24 -14.52 -30.42 4.44
CA ASP A 24 -15.23 -29.15 4.19
C ASP A 24 -15.09 -28.58 2.77
N ASP A 25 -13.88 -28.62 2.21
CA ASP A 25 -13.62 -28.10 0.86
C ASP A 25 -14.23 -28.99 -0.22
N GLY A 26 -14.27 -30.32 0.02
CA GLY A 26 -14.96 -31.27 -0.84
C GLY A 26 -16.48 -31.10 -0.78
N LEU A 27 -17.02 -30.75 0.39
CA LEU A 27 -18.45 -30.48 0.56
C LEU A 27 -18.86 -29.24 -0.23
N CYS A 28 -18.04 -28.19 -0.20
CA CYS A 28 -18.26 -26.97 -0.98
C CYS A 28 -18.18 -27.23 -2.48
N ALA A 29 -17.15 -27.96 -2.93
CA ALA A 29 -17.00 -28.36 -4.33
C ALA A 29 -18.19 -29.20 -4.82
N MET A 30 -18.66 -30.14 -3.99
CA MET A 30 -19.83 -30.96 -4.30
C MET A 30 -21.10 -30.11 -4.37
N CYS A 31 -21.32 -29.21 -3.40
CA CYS A 31 -22.48 -28.32 -3.40
C CYS A 31 -22.45 -27.33 -4.59
N ALA A 32 -21.27 -26.92 -5.04
CA ALA A 32 -21.10 -26.10 -6.24
C ALA A 32 -21.41 -26.89 -7.53
N ALA A 33 -21.00 -28.16 -7.60
CA ALA A 33 -21.27 -29.05 -8.74
C ALA A 33 -22.73 -29.57 -8.77
N ARG A 34 -23.34 -29.71 -7.60
CA ARG A 34 -24.71 -30.22 -7.40
C ARG A 34 -25.51 -29.28 -6.49
N PRO A 35 -25.92 -28.10 -7.00
CA PRO A 35 -26.71 -27.13 -6.24
C PRO A 35 -28.04 -27.71 -5.75
N ASP A 36 -28.58 -28.72 -6.42
CA ASP A 36 -29.83 -29.41 -6.05
C ASP A 36 -29.79 -30.02 -4.65
N LEU A 37 -28.62 -30.46 -4.20
CA LEU A 37 -28.45 -31.12 -2.89
C LEU A 37 -28.33 -30.14 -1.73
N ILE A 38 -28.14 -28.85 -2.01
CA ILE A 38 -27.75 -27.87 -1.00
C ILE A 38 -28.83 -27.67 0.07
N VAL A 39 -30.10 -27.64 -0.34
CA VAL A 39 -31.22 -27.34 0.57
C VAL A 39 -31.41 -28.48 1.57
N ASP A 40 -31.32 -29.72 1.11
CA ASP A 40 -31.42 -30.90 1.97
C ASP A 40 -30.23 -31.00 2.93
N LEU A 41 -29.01 -30.79 2.42
CA LEU A 41 -27.78 -30.79 3.23
C LEU A 41 -27.83 -29.70 4.31
N TYR A 42 -28.25 -28.49 3.94
CA TYR A 42 -28.34 -27.35 4.86
C TYR A 42 -29.39 -27.58 5.94
N GLN A 43 -30.58 -28.09 5.57
CA GLN A 43 -31.65 -28.39 6.53
C GLN A 43 -31.26 -29.53 7.47
N TYR A 44 -30.63 -30.58 6.96
CA TYR A 44 -30.17 -31.72 7.76
C TYR A 44 -29.04 -31.32 8.71
N GLY A 45 -28.04 -30.59 8.21
CA GLY A 45 -26.93 -30.05 9.01
C GLY A 45 -27.40 -29.12 10.13
N ALA A 46 -28.40 -28.27 9.85
CA ALA A 46 -29.03 -27.42 10.86
C ALA A 46 -29.81 -28.21 11.91
N GLN A 47 -30.52 -29.30 11.53
CA GLN A 47 -31.22 -30.18 12.47
C GLN A 47 -30.26 -30.91 13.41
N LYS A 48 -29.09 -31.31 12.90
CA LYS A 48 -28.05 -32.00 13.68
C LYS A 48 -27.19 -31.06 14.53
N GLY A 49 -27.39 -29.74 14.42
CA GLY A 49 -26.57 -28.74 15.13
C GLY A 49 -25.11 -28.70 14.64
N ILE A 50 -24.82 -29.28 13.48
CA ILE A 50 -23.47 -29.31 12.90
C ILE A 50 -23.10 -27.92 12.36
N TRP A 51 -24.11 -27.12 11.95
CA TRP A 51 -23.96 -25.85 11.26
C TRP A 51 -24.46 -24.76 12.19
N LEU A 52 -23.58 -23.84 12.57
CA LEU A 52 -23.88 -22.75 13.50
C LEU A 52 -24.53 -21.53 12.84
N ASP A 53 -24.97 -21.66 11.58
CA ASP A 53 -25.60 -20.59 10.80
C ASP A 53 -26.94 -20.09 11.37
N ARG A 54 -27.35 -20.49 12.59
CA ARG A 54 -28.58 -20.04 13.24
C ARG A 54 -28.33 -19.33 14.59
N PRO A 55 -28.84 -18.09 14.74
CA PRO A 55 -29.35 -17.20 13.69
C PRO A 55 -28.17 -16.59 12.92
N PRO A 56 -28.28 -16.42 11.58
CA PRO A 56 -27.40 -15.47 10.91
C PRO A 56 -27.62 -14.12 11.61
N ILE A 57 -26.57 -13.34 11.83
CA ILE A 57 -26.73 -12.00 12.37
C ILE A 57 -27.52 -11.22 11.32
N LEU A 58 -28.83 -11.10 11.54
CA LEU A 58 -29.73 -10.38 10.64
C LEU A 58 -29.34 -8.91 10.65
N ARG A 59 -29.66 -8.16 9.60
CA ARG A 59 -29.43 -6.71 9.54
C ARG A 59 -30.51 -5.96 10.34
N THR A 60 -30.56 -6.17 11.65
CA THR A 60 -31.31 -5.30 12.57
C THR A 60 -30.32 -4.53 13.44
N ALA A 61 -30.63 -3.27 13.78
CA ALA A 61 -29.75 -2.48 14.64
C ALA A 61 -29.46 -3.20 15.96
N SER A 62 -30.45 -3.96 16.48
CA SER A 62 -30.34 -4.74 17.70
C SER A 62 -29.35 -5.90 17.59
N SER A 63 -29.37 -6.68 16.51
CA SER A 63 -28.47 -7.84 16.35
C SER A 63 -27.00 -7.42 16.19
N VAL A 64 -26.75 -6.31 15.49
CA VAL A 64 -25.41 -5.73 15.33
C VAL A 64 -24.84 -5.27 16.68
N VAL A 65 -25.66 -4.59 17.49
CA VAL A 65 -25.29 -4.14 18.83
C VAL A 65 -25.07 -5.33 19.78
N THR A 66 -25.95 -6.34 19.74
CA THR A 66 -25.78 -7.55 20.56
C THR A 66 -24.49 -8.29 20.19
N TYR A 67 -24.19 -8.43 18.90
CA TYR A 67 -22.95 -9.05 18.45
C TYR A 67 -21.71 -8.29 18.93
N TYR A 68 -21.72 -6.95 18.84
CA TYR A 68 -20.64 -6.10 19.34
C TYR A 68 -20.35 -6.32 20.83
N ASN A 69 -21.41 -6.37 21.65
CA ASN A 69 -21.29 -6.57 23.09
C ASN A 69 -20.75 -7.96 23.47
N ASN A 70 -21.03 -8.98 22.64
CA ASN A 70 -20.65 -10.36 22.93
C ASN A 70 -19.23 -10.72 22.42
N HIS A 71 -18.72 -10.01 21.40
CA HIS A 71 -17.44 -10.33 20.76
C HIS A 71 -16.45 -9.14 20.65
N PRO A 72 -16.15 -8.41 21.74
CA PRO A 72 -15.31 -7.22 21.68
C PRO A 72 -13.86 -7.51 21.25
N ASN A 73 -13.34 -8.70 21.59
CA ASN A 73 -11.95 -9.07 21.29
C ASN A 73 -11.73 -9.54 19.85
N GLN A 74 -12.74 -10.13 19.20
CA GLN A 74 -12.69 -10.55 17.78
C GLN A 74 -12.78 -9.34 16.81
N LEU A 75 -13.20 -8.19 17.33
CA LEU A 75 -13.28 -6.91 16.63
C LEU A 75 -12.11 -5.97 16.98
N SER A 76 -11.25 -6.36 17.94
CA SER A 76 -10.10 -5.53 18.36
C SER A 76 -8.99 -5.61 17.31
N MET A 77 -8.60 -4.44 16.79
CA MET A 77 -7.61 -4.22 15.71
C MET A 77 -6.16 -4.65 16.05
N GLY A 78 -5.94 -5.50 17.05
CA GLY A 78 -4.61 -5.74 17.62
C GLY A 78 -3.70 -6.71 16.87
N GLU A 79 -4.24 -7.68 16.13
CA GLU A 79 -3.41 -8.78 15.55
C GLU A 79 -3.77 -9.14 14.10
N TRP A 80 -4.88 -8.60 13.61
CA TRP A 80 -5.40 -8.84 12.28
C TRP A 80 -4.99 -7.64 11.45
N GLY A 81 -3.79 -7.70 10.84
CA GLY A 81 -3.31 -6.65 9.94
C GLY A 81 -4.43 -6.28 8.97
N THR A 82 -4.62 -4.98 8.74
CA THR A 82 -5.77 -4.22 8.17
C THR A 82 -6.72 -4.86 7.12
N TRP A 83 -6.42 -6.05 6.60
CA TRP A 83 -7.13 -6.76 5.53
C TRP A 83 -7.21 -8.29 5.73
N SER A 84 -6.75 -8.84 6.86
CA SER A 84 -6.77 -10.29 7.07
C SER A 84 -8.22 -10.79 7.08
N VAL A 85 -8.61 -11.41 5.97
CA VAL A 85 -9.88 -12.11 5.84
C VAL A 85 -9.78 -13.36 6.69
N PRO A 86 -10.64 -13.54 7.71
CA PRO A 86 -10.65 -14.78 8.48
C PRO A 86 -10.93 -15.95 7.54
N TYR A 87 -9.89 -16.74 7.26
CA TYR A 87 -10.11 -18.12 6.91
C TYR A 87 -10.61 -18.81 8.17
N PRO A 88 -11.77 -19.48 8.15
CA PRO A 88 -12.13 -20.35 9.25
C PRO A 88 -11.02 -21.41 9.36
N ALA A 89 -10.34 -21.46 10.52
CA ALA A 89 -9.37 -22.51 10.78
C ALA A 89 -10.05 -23.87 10.63
N HIS A 90 -9.31 -24.90 10.19
CA HIS A 90 -9.86 -26.24 9.94
C HIS A 90 -10.57 -26.88 11.15
N ASP A 91 -10.34 -26.38 12.37
CA ASP A 91 -10.95 -26.86 13.62
C ASP A 91 -12.15 -26.03 14.11
N GLN A 92 -12.64 -25.05 13.32
CA GLN A 92 -13.80 -24.24 13.68
C GLN A 92 -15.11 -24.80 13.10
N PRO A 93 -16.26 -24.53 13.74
CA PRO A 93 -17.56 -24.99 13.26
C PRO A 93 -17.86 -24.53 11.81
N ILE A 94 -18.62 -25.33 11.06
CA ILE A 94 -18.83 -25.13 9.62
C ILE A 94 -19.89 -24.05 9.40
N TRP A 95 -19.50 -22.90 8.85
CA TRP A 95 -20.39 -21.89 8.28
C TRP A 95 -20.50 -22.08 6.78
N LEU A 96 -21.35 -22.99 6.33
CA LEU A 96 -21.35 -23.37 4.92
C LEU A 96 -21.81 -22.23 4.01
N ALA A 97 -22.77 -21.41 4.43
CA ALA A 97 -23.17 -20.25 3.61
C ALA A 97 -21.96 -19.34 3.31
N GLU A 98 -21.08 -19.14 4.29
CA GLU A 98 -19.86 -18.37 4.13
C GLU A 98 -18.84 -19.09 3.24
N ARG A 99 -18.63 -20.40 3.45
CA ARG A 99 -17.73 -21.17 2.58
C ARG A 99 -18.20 -21.21 1.13
N LEU A 100 -19.51 -21.28 0.87
CA LEU A 100 -20.08 -21.18 -0.48
C LEU A 100 -19.82 -19.82 -1.11
N ILE A 101 -19.86 -18.73 -0.32
CA ILE A 101 -19.47 -17.40 -0.79
C ILE A 101 -17.98 -17.40 -1.15
N ALA A 102 -17.11 -17.90 -0.27
CA ALA A 102 -15.67 -17.98 -0.53
C ALA A 102 -15.32 -18.86 -1.74
N TYR A 103 -16.12 -19.88 -2.02
CA TYR A 103 -15.98 -20.77 -3.19
C TYR A 103 -16.62 -20.22 -4.47
N ASP A 104 -17.25 -19.04 -4.43
CA ASP A 104 -17.96 -18.41 -5.55
C ASP A 104 -19.12 -19.27 -6.12
N ALA A 105 -19.79 -20.03 -5.24
CA ALA A 105 -20.85 -20.98 -5.59
C ALA A 105 -22.23 -20.30 -5.75
N ILE A 106 -22.38 -19.47 -6.79
CA ILE A 106 -23.59 -18.67 -7.05
C ILE A 106 -24.89 -19.49 -7.11
N ALA A 107 -24.90 -20.65 -7.77
CA ALA A 107 -26.11 -21.45 -7.97
C ALA A 107 -26.65 -22.01 -6.64
N SER A 108 -25.75 -22.49 -5.78
CA SER A 108 -26.08 -23.05 -4.46
C SER A 108 -26.62 -21.95 -3.53
N LEU A 109 -26.01 -20.76 -3.56
CA LEU A 109 -26.50 -19.60 -2.81
C LEU A 109 -27.86 -19.09 -3.30
N GLN A 110 -28.12 -19.09 -4.61
CA GLN A 110 -29.43 -18.76 -5.17
C GLN A 110 -30.50 -19.75 -4.69
N MET A 111 -30.19 -21.04 -4.65
CA MET A 111 -31.11 -22.06 -4.14
C MET A 111 -31.40 -21.90 -2.64
N LEU A 112 -30.37 -21.64 -1.83
CA LEU A 112 -30.55 -21.33 -0.41
C LEU A 112 -31.40 -20.06 -0.19
N SER A 113 -31.21 -19.04 -1.03
CA SER A 113 -32.00 -17.81 -0.96
C SER A 113 -33.46 -18.03 -1.34
N ARG A 114 -33.75 -18.81 -2.39
CA ARG A 114 -35.13 -19.19 -2.78
C ARG A 114 -35.83 -20.03 -1.72
N ALA A 115 -35.08 -20.89 -1.02
CA ALA A 115 -35.57 -21.69 0.09
C ALA A 115 -35.77 -20.88 1.40
N GLY A 116 -35.40 -19.59 1.42
CA GLY A 116 -35.47 -18.74 2.61
C GLY A 116 -34.45 -19.10 3.70
N LEU A 117 -33.43 -19.89 3.36
CA LEU A 117 -32.37 -20.35 4.28
C LEU A 117 -31.18 -19.39 4.33
N PHE A 118 -31.00 -18.55 3.31
CA PHE A 118 -29.94 -17.56 3.24
C PHE A 118 -30.48 -16.20 2.78
N THR A 119 -29.97 -15.12 3.38
CA THR A 119 -30.35 -13.75 3.03
C THR A 119 -29.11 -12.98 2.59
N VAL A 120 -29.16 -12.36 1.40
CA VAL A 120 -28.02 -11.58 0.83
C VAL A 120 -27.54 -10.45 1.74
N ARG A 121 -28.42 -9.91 2.58
CA ARG A 121 -28.12 -8.82 3.52
C ARG A 121 -27.76 -9.29 4.93
N SER A 122 -27.40 -10.56 5.11
CA SER A 122 -26.95 -11.07 6.41
C SER A 122 -25.50 -10.69 6.70
N TYR A 123 -25.13 -10.78 7.97
CA TYR A 123 -23.75 -10.75 8.41
C TYR A 123 -23.21 -12.16 8.68
N THR A 124 -21.91 -12.34 8.45
CA THR A 124 -21.13 -13.53 8.79
C THR A 124 -20.89 -13.61 10.29
N HIS A 125 -20.47 -14.77 10.79
CA HIS A 125 -20.08 -14.99 12.18
C HIS A 125 -18.89 -14.14 12.64
N THR A 126 -18.14 -13.55 11.71
CA THR A 126 -17.00 -12.65 11.92
C THR A 126 -17.37 -11.16 11.77
N GLY A 127 -18.66 -10.87 11.56
CA GLY A 127 -19.21 -9.52 11.46
C GLY A 127 -19.06 -8.86 10.08
N TRP A 128 -18.74 -9.62 9.03
CA TRP A 128 -18.74 -9.11 7.65
C TRP A 128 -20.15 -9.11 7.08
N THR A 129 -20.49 -8.12 6.27
CA THR A 129 -21.66 -8.24 5.39
C THR A 129 -21.39 -9.32 4.35
N ALA A 130 -22.41 -10.06 3.91
CA ALA A 130 -22.21 -11.10 2.89
C ALA A 130 -21.58 -10.55 1.60
N LEU A 131 -21.94 -9.33 1.18
CA LEU A 131 -21.27 -8.62 0.08
C LEU A 131 -19.80 -8.31 0.40
N GLY A 132 -19.52 -7.75 1.57
CA GLY A 132 -18.15 -7.44 1.99
C GLY A 132 -17.27 -8.68 2.04
N PHE A 133 -17.82 -9.80 2.52
CA PHE A 133 -17.15 -11.09 2.58
C PHE A 133 -16.88 -11.65 1.18
N ALA A 134 -17.85 -11.57 0.26
CA ALA A 134 -17.67 -11.97 -1.14
C ALA A 134 -16.55 -11.17 -1.83
N LEU A 135 -16.52 -9.85 -1.65
CA LEU A 135 -15.46 -8.99 -2.18
C LEU A 135 -14.10 -9.32 -1.55
N ALA A 136 -14.04 -9.53 -0.23
CA ALA A 136 -12.81 -9.90 0.47
C ALA A 136 -12.21 -11.22 -0.03
N HIS A 137 -13.06 -12.19 -0.39
CA HIS A 137 -12.65 -13.48 -0.96
C HIS A 137 -12.48 -13.48 -2.49
N ARG A 138 -12.68 -12.34 -3.16
CA ARG A 138 -12.65 -12.22 -4.64
C ARG A 138 -13.65 -13.14 -5.35
N ALA A 139 -14.79 -13.41 -4.72
CA ALA A 139 -15.87 -14.19 -5.28
C ALA A 139 -16.73 -13.33 -6.23
N GLU A 140 -16.23 -13.11 -7.44
CA GLU A 140 -16.80 -12.18 -8.42
C GLU A 140 -18.27 -12.48 -8.76
N ARG A 141 -18.63 -13.74 -9.03
CA ARG A 141 -19.99 -14.10 -9.48
C ARG A 141 -20.99 -13.87 -8.36
N VAL A 142 -20.66 -14.31 -7.16
CA VAL A 142 -21.47 -14.12 -5.96
C VAL A 142 -21.57 -12.64 -5.60
N ALA A 143 -20.47 -11.88 -5.66
CA ALA A 143 -20.48 -10.45 -5.40
C ALA A 143 -21.38 -9.69 -6.40
N ASN A 144 -21.27 -9.97 -7.70
CA ASN A 144 -22.15 -9.37 -8.73
C ASN A 144 -23.63 -9.70 -8.51
N TYR A 145 -23.93 -10.95 -8.12
CA TYR A 145 -25.27 -11.34 -7.72
C TYR A 145 -25.76 -10.53 -6.52
N PHE A 146 -24.94 -10.39 -5.48
CA PHE A 146 -25.29 -9.61 -4.29
C PHE A 146 -25.49 -8.12 -4.60
N LEU A 147 -24.63 -7.52 -5.44
CA LEU A 147 -24.73 -6.13 -5.86
C LEU A 147 -26.07 -5.78 -6.50
N SER A 148 -26.74 -6.74 -7.16
CA SER A 148 -28.07 -6.53 -7.74
C SER A 148 -29.17 -6.22 -6.70
N PHE A 149 -28.92 -6.50 -5.42
CA PHE A 149 -29.84 -6.22 -4.31
C PHE A 149 -29.46 -5.00 -3.47
N TYR A 150 -28.38 -4.29 -3.82
CA TYR A 150 -27.91 -3.11 -3.07
C TYR A 150 -28.37 -1.82 -3.73
N SER A 151 -28.75 -0.84 -2.91
CA SER A 151 -29.06 0.51 -3.38
C SER A 151 -27.79 1.37 -3.46
N PRO A 152 -27.79 2.44 -4.27
CA PRO A 152 -26.65 3.36 -4.39
C PRO A 152 -26.20 3.97 -3.05
N GLN A 153 -27.15 4.29 -2.16
CA GLN A 153 -26.85 4.87 -0.84
C GLN A 153 -26.13 3.87 0.07
N GLU A 154 -26.54 2.61 0.04
CA GLU A 154 -25.88 1.55 0.81
C GLU A 154 -24.45 1.33 0.29
N LEU A 155 -24.23 1.34 -1.03
CA LEU A 155 -22.89 1.20 -1.60
C LEU A 155 -21.97 2.37 -1.24
N LEU A 156 -22.50 3.58 -1.08
CA LEU A 156 -21.72 4.78 -0.72
C LEU A 156 -21.40 4.90 0.77
N HIS A 157 -22.33 4.49 1.65
CA HIS A 157 -22.24 4.80 3.07
C HIS A 157 -22.01 3.59 3.98
N ASP A 158 -22.46 2.40 3.58
CA ASP A 158 -22.30 1.22 4.41
C ASP A 158 -20.87 0.69 4.35
N ARG A 159 -20.42 0.10 5.46
CA ARG A 159 -19.12 -0.56 5.58
C ARG A 159 -19.28 -2.06 5.33
N ALA A 160 -18.23 -2.66 4.78
CA ALA A 160 -18.19 -4.08 4.46
C ALA A 160 -18.19 -4.98 5.70
N ARG A 161 -17.79 -4.45 6.86
CA ARG A 161 -17.71 -5.14 8.15
C ARG A 161 -18.21 -4.25 9.28
N ILE A 162 -18.67 -4.86 10.37
CA ILE A 162 -18.96 -4.18 11.64
C ILE A 162 -17.63 -3.85 12.34
N GLY A 163 -17.50 -2.64 12.88
CA GLY A 163 -16.36 -2.23 13.70
C GLY A 163 -15.70 -0.92 13.23
N LEU A 164 -14.89 -0.33 14.10
CA LEU A 164 -14.09 0.86 13.78
C LEU A 164 -13.00 0.48 12.77
N GLY A 165 -12.87 1.28 11.69
CA GLY A 165 -11.87 1.03 10.65
C GLY A 165 -12.27 -0.04 9.62
N ALA A 166 -13.52 -0.49 9.61
CA ALA A 166 -14.01 -1.43 8.61
C ALA A 166 -13.89 -0.85 7.18
N PRO A 167 -13.43 -1.64 6.20
CA PRO A 167 -13.29 -1.16 4.83
C PRO A 167 -14.64 -0.88 4.18
N SER A 168 -14.66 0.02 3.21
CA SER A 168 -15.82 0.18 2.32
C SER A 168 -15.82 -0.94 1.28
N TYR A 169 -16.97 -1.10 0.62
CA TYR A 169 -17.08 -1.98 -0.54
C TYR A 169 -16.16 -1.54 -1.69
N TRP A 170 -15.98 -0.22 -1.87
CA TRP A 170 -15.10 0.34 -2.89
C TRP A 170 -13.66 -0.06 -2.67
N THR A 171 -13.15 0.06 -1.44
CA THR A 171 -11.77 -0.31 -1.16
C THR A 171 -11.52 -1.79 -1.47
N LEU A 172 -12.43 -2.68 -1.07
CA LEU A 172 -12.30 -4.11 -1.35
C LEU A 172 -12.36 -4.42 -2.86
N ALA A 173 -13.26 -3.75 -3.59
CA ALA A 173 -13.39 -3.93 -5.02
C ALA A 173 -12.14 -3.49 -5.79
N VAL A 174 -11.46 -2.41 -5.37
CA VAL A 174 -10.21 -1.96 -6.01
C VAL A 174 -9.04 -2.84 -5.60
N GLU A 175 -8.97 -3.27 -4.34
CA GLU A 175 -7.93 -4.18 -3.85
C GLU A 175 -7.98 -5.55 -4.55
N GLY A 176 -9.19 -6.01 -4.90
CA GLY A 176 -9.42 -7.23 -5.68
C GLY A 176 -8.98 -7.17 -7.14
N LYS A 177 -8.35 -6.06 -7.58
CA LYS A 177 -7.71 -5.88 -8.89
C LYS A 177 -8.61 -6.25 -10.08
N GLU A 178 -8.10 -7.06 -11.00
CA GLU A 178 -8.81 -7.44 -12.23
C GLU A 178 -9.96 -8.38 -11.94
N GLU A 179 -9.84 -9.23 -10.90
CA GLU A 179 -10.85 -10.21 -10.52
C GLU A 179 -12.18 -9.57 -10.08
N LEU A 180 -12.13 -8.37 -9.47
CA LEU A 180 -13.32 -7.63 -9.04
C LEU A 180 -13.62 -6.40 -9.91
N LEU A 181 -13.00 -6.31 -11.09
CA LEU A 181 -13.22 -5.19 -12.00
C LEU A 181 -14.70 -5.06 -12.40
N SER A 182 -15.37 -6.18 -12.68
CA SER A 182 -16.79 -6.19 -13.02
C SER A 182 -17.66 -5.69 -11.86
N CYS A 183 -17.35 -6.10 -10.62
CA CYS A 183 -18.02 -5.64 -9.41
C CYS A 183 -17.84 -4.13 -9.24
N PHE A 184 -16.61 -3.62 -9.40
CA PHE A 184 -16.34 -2.18 -9.30
C PHE A 184 -17.13 -1.39 -10.34
N VAL A 185 -17.12 -1.83 -11.61
CA VAL A 185 -17.85 -1.18 -12.70
C VAL A 185 -19.36 -1.22 -12.44
N GLN A 186 -19.90 -2.35 -11.96
CA GLN A 186 -21.31 -2.47 -11.61
C GLN A 186 -21.68 -1.51 -10.48
N MET A 187 -20.87 -1.45 -9.41
CA MET A 187 -21.06 -0.48 -8.32
C MET A 187 -21.05 0.95 -8.83
N TRP A 188 -20.07 1.29 -9.69
CA TRP A 188 -19.96 2.64 -10.27
C TRP A 188 -21.14 2.98 -11.18
N ALA A 189 -21.60 2.04 -12.01
CA ALA A 189 -22.79 2.21 -12.84
C ALA A 189 -24.04 2.47 -11.98
N CYS A 190 -24.24 1.70 -10.90
CA CYS A 190 -25.36 1.91 -9.98
C CYS A 190 -25.36 3.31 -9.36
N VAL A 191 -24.18 3.80 -8.97
CA VAL A 191 -24.05 5.10 -8.30
C VAL A 191 -24.13 6.28 -9.27
N SER A 192 -23.52 6.17 -10.45
CA SER A 192 -23.53 7.22 -11.47
C SER A 192 -24.93 7.52 -12.00
N ILE A 193 -25.79 6.50 -12.14
CA ILE A 193 -27.20 6.68 -12.52
C ILE A 193 -27.99 7.45 -11.44
N ALA A 194 -27.64 7.24 -10.17
CA ALA A 194 -28.40 7.76 -9.04
C ALA A 194 -27.94 9.15 -8.57
N SER A 195 -26.70 9.56 -8.88
CA SER A 195 -26.06 10.73 -8.27
C SER A 195 -25.85 11.83 -9.32
N ASN A 196 -26.71 12.84 -9.31
CA ASN A 196 -26.53 14.07 -10.08
C ASN A 196 -26.32 15.24 -9.09
N PRO A 197 -25.13 15.89 -8.97
CA PRO A 197 -23.85 15.66 -9.64
C PRO A 197 -22.80 14.97 -8.72
N THR A 198 -21.96 14.13 -9.30
CA THR A 198 -20.79 13.42 -8.72
C THR A 198 -21.01 12.78 -7.33
N PRO A 199 -21.05 11.45 -7.23
CA PRO A 199 -21.17 10.79 -5.94
C PRO A 199 -20.02 11.20 -5.03
N ALA A 200 -20.35 11.69 -3.83
CA ALA A 200 -19.38 12.05 -2.82
C ALA A 200 -18.81 10.77 -2.20
N LEU A 201 -17.84 10.14 -2.88
CA LEU A 201 -17.00 9.11 -2.27
C LEU A 201 -16.34 9.68 -1.03
N SER A 202 -16.21 8.86 0.02
CA SER A 202 -15.53 9.33 1.22
C SER A 202 -14.05 9.58 0.95
N ARG A 203 -13.44 10.46 1.75
CA ARG A 203 -12.00 10.75 1.71
C ARG A 203 -11.16 9.47 1.68
N ASP A 204 -11.49 8.52 2.55
CA ASP A 204 -10.73 7.26 2.67
C ASP A 204 -10.88 6.42 1.41
N ASP A 205 -12.06 6.41 0.79
CA ASP A 205 -12.31 5.67 -0.44
C ASP A 205 -11.53 6.28 -1.62
N ILE A 206 -11.43 7.61 -1.68
CA ILE A 206 -10.63 8.32 -2.69
C ILE A 206 -9.14 7.95 -2.57
N CYS A 207 -8.60 8.01 -1.34
CA CYS A 207 -7.20 7.67 -1.08
C CYS A 207 -6.93 6.19 -1.39
N ASN A 208 -7.81 5.30 -0.95
CA ASN A 208 -7.70 3.86 -1.22
C ASN A 208 -7.81 3.55 -2.72
N LEU A 209 -8.73 4.20 -3.44
CA LEU A 209 -8.85 4.10 -4.89
C LEU A 209 -7.51 4.40 -5.55
N CYS A 210 -6.90 5.55 -5.25
CA CYS A 210 -5.61 5.94 -5.83
C CYS A 210 -4.44 5.01 -5.42
N THR A 211 -4.56 4.34 -4.27
CA THR A 211 -3.55 3.42 -3.76
C THR A 211 -3.55 2.07 -4.49
N TYR A 212 -4.69 1.64 -5.07
CA TYR A 212 -4.81 0.29 -5.63
C TYR A 212 -5.25 0.25 -7.10
N ILE A 213 -5.82 1.32 -7.65
CA ILE A 213 -6.37 1.34 -9.02
C ILE A 213 -5.29 1.11 -10.08
N SER A 214 -5.64 0.43 -11.17
CA SER A 214 -4.81 0.33 -12.39
C SER A 214 -5.05 1.51 -13.34
N GLY A 215 -4.11 1.78 -14.24
CA GLY A 215 -4.26 2.80 -15.28
C GLY A 215 -5.44 2.53 -16.21
N GLY A 216 -5.70 1.26 -16.54
CA GLY A 216 -6.83 0.84 -17.38
C GLY A 216 -8.20 1.11 -16.75
N LEU A 217 -8.36 0.79 -15.46
CA LEU A 217 -9.59 1.10 -14.73
C LEU A 217 -9.75 2.61 -14.56
N ALA A 218 -8.69 3.35 -14.23
CA ALA A 218 -8.72 4.80 -14.14
C ALA A 218 -9.18 5.45 -15.46
N GLN A 219 -8.72 4.93 -16.60
CA GLN A 219 -9.13 5.38 -17.93
C GLN A 219 -10.60 5.09 -18.22
N SER A 220 -11.10 3.93 -17.79
CA SER A 220 -12.52 3.55 -17.93
C SER A 220 -13.43 4.45 -17.08
N LEU A 221 -13.03 4.74 -15.85
CA LEU A 221 -13.77 5.66 -14.97
C LEU A 221 -13.79 7.09 -15.50
N LEU A 222 -12.68 7.53 -16.11
CA LEU A 222 -12.62 8.84 -16.76
C LEU A 222 -13.64 8.95 -17.91
N GLN A 223 -13.80 7.88 -18.72
CA GLN A 223 -14.83 7.83 -19.78
C GLN A 223 -16.26 7.89 -19.21
N GLN A 224 -16.46 7.42 -17.98
CA GLN A 224 -17.73 7.48 -17.26
C GLN A 224 -17.90 8.77 -16.44
N GLY A 225 -16.99 9.76 -16.60
CA GLY A 225 -17.08 11.07 -15.97
C GLY A 225 -16.40 11.21 -14.60
N LEU A 226 -15.76 10.15 -14.07
CA LEU A 226 -14.97 10.23 -12.85
C LEU A 226 -13.49 10.40 -13.15
N ASN A 227 -12.97 11.60 -12.90
CA ASN A 227 -11.55 11.86 -13.02
C ASN A 227 -10.80 11.57 -11.71
N VAL A 228 -10.30 10.34 -11.57
CA VAL A 228 -9.50 9.92 -10.41
C VAL A 228 -8.18 10.72 -10.28
N ALA A 229 -7.67 11.28 -11.37
CA ALA A 229 -6.43 12.08 -11.35
C ALA A 229 -6.61 13.46 -10.72
N LEU A 230 -7.84 13.98 -10.67
CA LEU A 230 -8.19 15.31 -10.16
C LEU A 230 -9.13 15.22 -8.95
N MET A 231 -8.98 14.16 -8.16
CA MET A 231 -9.74 14.02 -6.92
C MET A 231 -9.40 15.16 -5.95
N PRO A 232 -10.38 15.61 -5.15
CA PRO A 232 -10.17 16.70 -4.21
C PRO A 232 -9.04 16.35 -3.24
N ALA A 233 -8.20 17.34 -2.95
CA ALA A 233 -7.15 17.17 -1.98
C ALA A 233 -7.73 16.86 -0.61
N ASP A 234 -7.05 15.99 0.11
CA ASP A 234 -7.33 15.68 1.50
C ASP A 234 -7.39 16.97 2.34
N PRO A 235 -8.49 17.29 3.03
CA PRO A 235 -8.57 18.56 3.77
C PRO A 235 -7.53 18.70 4.89
N MET A 236 -7.03 17.59 5.44
CA MET A 236 -6.11 17.58 6.58
C MET A 236 -4.65 17.45 6.13
N THR A 237 -4.36 16.51 5.23
CA THR A 237 -2.99 16.25 4.75
C THR A 237 -2.67 17.03 3.49
N ARG A 238 -3.66 17.52 2.75
CA ARG A 238 -3.53 18.06 1.39
C ARG A 238 -2.95 17.07 0.40
N ASP A 239 -3.08 15.78 0.68
CA ASP A 239 -2.72 14.72 -0.23
C ASP A 239 -3.63 14.77 -1.45
N ILE A 240 -3.06 14.53 -2.62
CA ILE A 240 -3.77 14.45 -3.90
C ILE A 240 -3.49 13.08 -4.50
N SER A 241 -4.10 12.75 -5.64
CA SER A 241 -3.93 11.45 -6.28
C SER A 241 -2.46 11.06 -6.47
N TRP A 242 -1.57 12.00 -6.80
CA TRP A 242 -0.12 11.76 -6.87
C TRP A 242 0.51 11.31 -5.55
N HIS A 243 0.08 11.85 -4.40
CA HIS A 243 0.59 11.47 -3.10
C HIS A 243 0.17 10.04 -2.73
N SER A 244 -1.12 9.71 -2.88
CA SER A 244 -1.65 8.37 -2.60
C SER A 244 -1.10 7.31 -3.56
N ALA A 245 -0.87 7.67 -4.82
CA ALA A 245 -0.32 6.76 -5.83
C ALA A 245 1.10 6.26 -5.52
N MET A 246 1.83 6.88 -4.59
CA MET A 246 3.19 6.46 -4.25
C MET A 246 3.22 5.06 -3.60
N SER A 247 2.13 4.66 -2.95
CA SER A 247 1.95 3.31 -2.40
C SER A 247 1.36 2.33 -3.42
N ASN A 248 1.03 2.80 -4.63
CA ASN A 248 0.40 1.98 -5.65
C ASN A 248 1.42 1.10 -6.37
N ARG A 249 1.13 -0.20 -6.42
CA ARG A 249 1.97 -1.21 -7.09
C ARG A 249 1.76 -1.26 -8.60
N ASN A 250 0.64 -0.73 -9.08
CA ASN A 250 0.28 -0.66 -10.49
C ASN A 250 0.90 0.60 -11.09
N LEU A 251 2.10 0.46 -11.67
CA LEU A 251 2.85 1.61 -12.17
C LEU A 251 2.16 2.30 -13.36
N ASP A 252 1.32 1.59 -14.10
CA ASP A 252 0.49 2.12 -15.18
C ASP A 252 -0.47 3.23 -14.70
N PHE A 253 -0.86 3.22 -13.43
CA PHE A 253 -1.61 4.33 -12.84
C PHE A 253 -0.77 5.62 -12.77
N LEU A 254 0.54 5.53 -12.55
CA LEU A 254 1.44 6.70 -12.63
C LEU A 254 1.55 7.20 -14.07
N ASP A 255 1.52 6.30 -15.07
CA ASP A 255 1.46 6.71 -16.48
C ASP A 255 0.17 7.49 -16.76
N PHE A 256 -0.97 7.00 -16.26
CA PHE A 256 -2.26 7.68 -16.35
C PHE A 256 -2.21 9.08 -15.70
N LEU A 257 -1.70 9.20 -14.47
CA LEU A 257 -1.53 10.50 -13.80
C LEU A 257 -0.60 11.43 -14.57
N SER A 258 0.46 10.89 -15.19
CA SER A 258 1.42 11.67 -15.98
C SER A 258 0.79 12.30 -17.23
N VAL A 259 -0.33 11.77 -17.73
CA VAL A 259 -1.04 12.31 -18.89
C VAL A 259 -2.12 13.29 -18.43
N HIS A 260 -2.88 12.94 -17.40
CA HIS A 260 -4.11 13.68 -17.03
C HIS A 260 -3.91 14.70 -15.90
N ALA A 261 -2.83 14.60 -15.12
CA ALA A 261 -2.58 15.46 -13.96
C ALA A 261 -1.09 15.83 -13.77
N ARG A 262 -0.30 15.88 -14.85
CA ARG A 262 1.16 16.19 -14.77
C ARG A 262 1.48 17.48 -14.03
N HIS A 263 0.65 18.51 -14.17
CA HIS A 263 0.86 19.82 -13.56
C HIS A 263 0.88 19.78 -12.02
N LEU A 264 0.33 18.72 -11.41
CA LEU A 264 0.27 18.52 -9.96
C LEU A 264 1.42 17.66 -9.40
N ILE A 265 2.36 17.19 -10.23
CA ILE A 265 3.43 16.26 -9.81
C ILE A 265 4.35 16.82 -8.71
N ASN A 266 4.38 18.16 -8.57
CA ASN A 266 5.22 18.88 -7.60
C ASN A 266 4.42 19.51 -6.46
N ASP A 267 3.11 19.27 -6.40
CA ASP A 267 2.27 19.78 -5.32
C ASP A 267 2.73 19.23 -3.98
N GLN A 268 2.56 20.04 -2.95
CA GLN A 268 3.02 19.70 -1.61
C GLN A 268 1.86 19.42 -0.67
N THR A 269 2.03 18.39 0.15
CA THR A 269 1.17 18.13 1.32
C THR A 269 1.28 19.27 2.35
N SER A 270 0.42 19.26 3.36
CA SER A 270 0.52 20.19 4.51
C SER A 270 1.85 20.07 5.27
N GLY A 271 2.53 18.92 5.16
CA GLY A 271 3.88 18.68 5.64
C GLY A 271 5.00 19.13 4.70
N GLN A 272 4.67 19.84 3.61
CA GLN A 272 5.59 20.22 2.52
C GLN A 272 6.29 19.01 1.88
N SER A 273 5.62 17.86 1.81
CA SER A 273 6.15 16.69 1.10
C SER A 273 5.64 16.71 -0.32
N THR A 274 6.53 16.54 -1.30
CA THR A 274 6.13 16.28 -2.70
C THR A 274 5.87 14.77 -2.89
N PRO A 275 5.20 14.35 -3.98
CA PRO A 275 5.07 12.93 -4.33
C PRO A 275 6.42 12.23 -4.40
N LEU A 276 7.44 12.88 -4.98
CA LEU A 276 8.81 12.35 -5.02
C LEU A 276 9.42 12.15 -3.62
N TYR A 277 9.18 13.08 -2.70
CA TYR A 277 9.60 12.91 -1.31
C TYR A 277 8.90 11.72 -0.66
N MET A 278 7.58 11.57 -0.83
CA MET A 278 6.82 10.43 -0.31
C MET A 278 7.31 9.09 -0.88
N ALA A 279 7.53 9.00 -2.20
CA ALA A 279 8.11 7.80 -2.82
C ALA A 279 9.44 7.42 -2.16
N SER A 280 10.29 8.41 -1.85
CA SER A 280 11.60 8.17 -1.22
C SER A 280 11.52 7.61 0.21
N MET A 281 10.39 7.83 0.89
CA MET A 281 10.12 7.31 2.24
C MET A 281 9.76 5.83 2.22
N LEU A 282 9.12 5.34 1.14
CA LEU A 282 8.66 3.96 1.00
C LEU A 282 9.81 2.99 0.72
N GLU A 283 9.75 1.77 1.25
CA GLU A 283 10.74 0.72 0.98
C GLU A 283 10.57 0.23 -0.47
N GLU A 284 11.67 0.10 -1.21
CA GLU A 284 11.70 -0.46 -2.58
C GLU A 284 10.93 0.32 -3.67
N SER A 285 11.16 1.62 -3.81
CA SER A 285 10.51 2.46 -4.83
C SER A 285 11.42 3.01 -5.97
N PRO A 286 12.51 2.33 -6.41
CA PRO A 286 13.37 2.90 -7.45
C PRO A 286 12.64 3.08 -8.79
N GLU A 287 11.70 2.19 -9.15
CA GLU A 287 10.90 2.34 -10.38
C GLU A 287 9.97 3.55 -10.30
N ILE A 288 9.26 3.73 -9.18
CA ILE A 288 8.39 4.90 -8.94
C ILE A 288 9.22 6.19 -9.00
N THR A 289 10.37 6.18 -8.32
CA THR A 289 11.31 7.31 -8.31
C THR A 289 11.78 7.66 -9.73
N ALA A 290 12.17 6.66 -10.52
CA ALA A 290 12.62 6.87 -11.89
C ALA A 290 11.51 7.48 -12.78
N ARG A 291 10.28 6.98 -12.66
CA ARG A 291 9.12 7.49 -13.39
C ARG A 291 8.83 8.95 -13.04
N LEU A 292 8.79 9.29 -11.75
CA LEU A 292 8.57 10.68 -11.31
C LEU A 292 9.60 11.64 -11.89
N ILE A 293 10.88 11.26 -11.87
CA ILE A 293 11.94 12.07 -12.51
C ILE A 293 11.68 12.21 -14.01
N SER A 294 11.34 11.12 -14.70
CA SER A 294 11.05 11.17 -16.14
C SER A 294 9.84 12.04 -16.50
N TYR A 295 8.88 12.18 -15.59
CA TYR A 295 7.71 13.03 -15.77
C TYR A 295 7.95 14.49 -15.34
N GLY A 296 9.14 14.82 -14.81
CA GLY A 296 9.54 16.18 -14.45
C GLY A 296 9.33 16.55 -12.98
N ALA A 297 9.33 15.57 -12.07
CA ALA A 297 9.31 15.85 -10.64
C ALA A 297 10.55 16.65 -10.20
N ASP A 298 10.32 17.68 -9.38
CA ASP A 298 11.37 18.53 -8.82
C ASP A 298 12.11 17.81 -7.70
N ILE A 299 13.36 17.47 -7.97
CA ILE A 299 14.28 16.81 -7.05
C ILE A 299 14.87 17.76 -5.99
N THR A 300 14.66 19.06 -6.14
CA THR A 300 15.24 20.13 -5.29
C THR A 300 14.25 20.70 -4.28
N ALA A 301 12.95 20.43 -4.43
CA ALA A 301 11.89 20.92 -3.56
C ALA A 301 12.21 20.69 -2.07
N PRO A 302 12.19 21.74 -1.23
CA PRO A 302 12.45 21.61 0.20
C PRO A 302 11.22 21.11 0.95
N THR A 303 11.45 20.22 1.91
CA THR A 303 10.49 19.85 2.94
C THR A 303 10.35 20.95 4.00
N ARG A 304 9.42 20.76 4.94
CA ARG A 304 9.24 21.62 6.13
C ARG A 304 10.51 21.82 6.97
N SER A 305 11.45 20.88 6.88
CA SER A 305 12.75 20.98 7.57
C SER A 305 13.85 21.67 6.75
N GLY A 306 13.52 22.22 5.57
CA GLY A 306 14.48 22.77 4.61
C GLY A 306 15.29 21.71 3.84
N LYS A 307 15.04 20.43 4.09
CA LYS A 307 15.74 19.31 3.43
C LYS A 307 15.08 18.99 2.11
N SER A 308 15.86 18.79 1.05
CA SER A 308 15.39 18.15 -0.18
C SER A 308 15.33 16.62 -0.05
N VAL A 309 14.76 15.95 -1.06
CA VAL A 309 14.74 14.48 -1.17
C VAL A 309 16.14 13.87 -1.04
N LEU A 310 17.14 14.45 -1.70
CA LEU A 310 18.53 13.95 -1.63
C LEU A 310 19.14 14.11 -0.23
N HIS A 311 18.85 15.19 0.50
CA HIS A 311 19.30 15.33 1.89
C HIS A 311 18.74 14.21 2.77
N HIS A 312 17.47 13.86 2.57
CA HIS A 312 16.83 12.76 3.28
C HIS A 312 17.46 11.40 2.94
N LEU A 313 17.72 11.14 1.66
CA LEU A 313 18.33 9.89 1.20
C LEU A 313 19.76 9.70 1.71
N VAL A 314 20.55 10.78 1.77
CA VAL A 314 21.91 10.76 2.36
C VAL A 314 21.85 10.45 3.85
N TYR A 315 20.85 11.00 4.56
CA TYR A 315 20.63 10.69 5.98
C TYR A 315 20.23 9.21 6.18
N GLN A 316 19.34 8.67 5.33
CA GLN A 316 18.85 7.29 5.36
C GLN A 316 19.68 6.29 4.51
N ARG A 317 20.98 6.54 4.33
CA ARG A 317 21.84 5.81 3.38
C ARG A 317 21.81 4.27 3.44
N ARG A 318 21.48 3.67 4.60
CA ARG A 318 21.47 2.21 4.76
C ARG A 318 20.32 1.54 4.01
N THR A 319 19.18 2.20 3.93
CA THR A 319 17.93 1.64 3.38
C THR A 319 17.64 2.20 1.99
N LYS A 320 18.03 3.45 1.70
CA LYS A 320 17.60 4.16 0.48
C LYS A 320 18.69 4.41 -0.58
N GLY A 321 19.74 3.59 -0.60
CA GLY A 321 20.87 3.75 -1.52
C GLY A 321 20.50 3.64 -3.01
N LYS A 322 19.47 2.84 -3.35
CA LYS A 322 18.97 2.69 -4.74
C LYS A 322 18.34 4.00 -5.24
N CYS A 323 17.38 4.58 -4.50
CA CYS A 323 16.72 5.84 -4.87
C CYS A 323 17.73 6.99 -5.00
N PHE A 324 18.75 7.05 -4.13
CA PHE A 324 19.83 8.03 -4.28
C PHE A 324 20.58 7.86 -5.61
N ARG A 325 20.90 6.62 -6.02
CA ARG A 325 21.55 6.35 -7.31
C ARG A 325 20.67 6.73 -8.50
N THR A 326 19.36 6.62 -8.37
CA THR A 326 18.40 7.05 -9.40
C THR A 326 18.33 8.58 -9.49
N ILE A 327 18.25 9.31 -8.36
CA ILE A 327 18.05 10.77 -8.37
C ILE A 327 19.35 11.55 -8.62
N PHE A 328 20.46 11.14 -7.98
CA PHE A 328 21.71 11.91 -7.97
C PHE A 328 22.27 12.27 -9.36
N PRO A 329 22.20 11.41 -10.40
CA PRO A 329 22.64 11.77 -11.75
C PRO A 329 21.88 12.95 -12.37
N HIS A 330 20.62 13.16 -11.97
CA HIS A 330 19.78 14.23 -12.50
C HIS A 330 19.95 15.58 -11.76
N LEU A 331 20.69 15.60 -10.66
CA LEU A 331 20.93 16.83 -9.89
C LEU A 331 21.90 17.77 -10.62
N ARG A 332 21.39 18.92 -11.09
CA ARG A 332 22.23 19.95 -11.74
C ARG A 332 23.08 20.73 -10.73
N ASN A 333 22.47 21.18 -9.63
CA ASN A 333 23.18 21.91 -8.58
C ASN A 333 23.61 20.94 -7.46
N LEU A 334 24.88 20.54 -7.47
CA LEU A 334 25.47 19.63 -6.48
C LEU A 334 25.68 20.27 -5.10
N ASP A 335 25.66 21.60 -5.01
CA ASP A 335 25.83 22.39 -3.79
C ASP A 335 24.48 22.78 -3.17
N LEU A 336 23.45 21.98 -3.45
CA LEU A 336 22.11 22.12 -2.90
C LEU A 336 22.15 22.25 -1.38
N GLY A 337 21.63 23.36 -0.84
CA GLY A 337 21.60 23.62 0.60
C GLY A 337 22.81 24.39 1.15
N ALA A 338 23.76 24.83 0.30
CA ALA A 338 24.82 25.75 0.71
C ALA A 338 24.24 27.00 1.42
N GLY A 339 24.87 27.42 2.51
CA GLY A 339 24.43 28.53 3.37
C GLY A 339 23.20 28.26 4.24
N THR A 340 22.54 27.10 4.10
CA THR A 340 21.37 26.75 4.91
C THR A 340 21.76 26.00 6.18
N PRO A 341 20.86 25.90 7.18
CA PRO A 341 21.09 25.08 8.36
C PRO A 341 21.26 23.59 8.07
N VAL A 342 20.75 23.08 6.95
CA VAL A 342 20.97 21.69 6.53
C VAL A 342 22.39 21.52 5.97
N GLY A 343 22.93 22.57 5.34
CA GLY A 343 24.18 22.54 4.59
C GLY A 343 24.05 21.74 3.30
N THR A 344 25.16 21.58 2.57
CA THR A 344 25.21 20.74 1.37
C THR A 344 25.03 19.25 1.67
N LEU A 345 24.87 18.41 0.64
CA LEU A 345 24.82 16.95 0.79
C LEU A 345 26.02 16.37 1.56
N LEU A 346 27.21 16.97 1.42
CA LEU A 346 28.40 16.58 2.18
C LEU A 346 28.26 16.91 3.67
N HIS A 347 27.72 18.07 4.03
CA HIS A 347 27.41 18.41 5.43
C HIS A 347 26.41 17.43 6.03
N GLN A 348 25.34 17.13 5.29
CA GLN A 348 24.31 16.19 5.73
C GLN A 348 24.85 14.76 5.92
N ALA A 349 25.80 14.32 5.09
CA ALA A 349 26.45 13.02 5.22
C ALA A 349 27.26 12.89 6.52
N ILE A 350 27.91 13.97 6.95
CA ILE A 350 28.70 14.05 8.18
C ILE A 350 27.78 14.12 9.41
N ARG A 351 26.82 15.05 9.44
CA ARG A 351 25.85 15.18 10.55
C ARG A 351 24.97 13.93 10.73
N GLY A 352 24.67 13.25 9.63
CA GLY A 352 23.98 11.96 9.65
C GLY A 352 24.77 10.86 10.39
N VAL A 353 26.10 10.91 10.37
CA VAL A 353 26.95 9.99 11.15
C VAL A 353 26.84 10.30 12.64
N GLU A 354 27.00 11.56 13.00
CA GLU A 354 26.98 12.01 14.40
C GLU A 354 25.66 11.64 15.07
N THR A 355 24.54 11.98 14.44
CA THR A 355 23.19 11.63 14.91
C THR A 355 22.97 10.11 15.00
N ALA A 356 23.49 9.34 14.04
CA ALA A 356 23.41 7.88 14.09
C ALA A 356 24.28 7.28 15.20
N ILE A 357 25.45 7.86 15.49
CA ILE A 357 26.32 7.45 16.59
C ILE A 357 25.62 7.74 17.92
N ALA A 358 25.03 8.93 18.08
CA ALA A 358 24.31 9.33 19.30
C ALA A 358 23.11 8.43 19.63
N ARG A 359 22.47 7.84 18.60
CA ARG A 359 21.42 6.81 18.76
C ARG A 359 22.05 5.44 19.09
N THR A 360 22.57 5.28 20.30
CA THR A 360 23.05 3.98 20.82
C THR A 360 21.88 3.10 21.27
N PRO A 361 21.82 1.82 20.87
CA PRO A 361 20.78 0.92 21.36
C PRO A 361 20.97 0.61 22.86
N PRO A 362 19.88 0.43 23.63
CA PRO A 362 19.98 0.00 25.02
C PRO A 362 20.65 -1.38 25.10
N ASN A 363 21.48 -1.59 26.11
CA ASN A 363 22.23 -2.84 26.39
C ASN A 363 23.39 -3.21 25.42
N SER A 364 23.87 -2.29 24.58
CA SER A 364 25.07 -2.55 23.75
C SER A 364 26.38 -2.53 24.52
N THR A 365 27.30 -3.44 24.21
CA THR A 365 28.66 -3.45 24.75
C THR A 365 29.54 -2.36 24.12
N ILE A 366 30.61 -1.96 24.82
CA ILE A 366 31.61 -0.99 24.32
C ILE A 366 32.20 -1.46 22.97
N ALA A 367 32.49 -2.77 22.85
CA ALA A 367 33.03 -3.35 21.62
C ALA A 367 32.05 -3.33 20.44
N GLU A 368 30.75 -3.53 20.69
CA GLU A 368 29.72 -3.41 19.67
C GLU A 368 29.53 -1.96 19.21
N ASN A 369 29.56 -1.01 20.15
CA ASN A 369 29.48 0.41 19.84
C ASN A 369 30.68 0.91 19.03
N SER A 370 31.88 0.48 19.38
CA SER A 370 33.09 0.77 18.59
C SER A 370 32.99 0.20 17.16
N ARG A 371 32.59 -1.08 17.02
CA ARG A 371 32.36 -1.72 15.71
C ARG A 371 31.24 -1.05 14.91
N ARG A 372 30.18 -0.58 15.56
CA ARG A 372 29.06 0.14 14.93
C ARG A 372 29.52 1.52 14.44
N ARG A 373 30.25 2.27 15.27
CA ARG A 373 30.83 3.57 14.94
C ARG A 373 31.74 3.47 13.71
N GLN A 374 32.65 2.50 13.68
CA GLN A 374 33.53 2.30 12.53
C GLN A 374 32.76 1.95 11.26
N ARG A 375 31.75 1.08 11.35
CA ARG A 375 30.87 0.76 10.20
C ARG A 375 30.13 1.99 9.68
N LEU A 376 29.63 2.87 10.57
CA LEU A 376 28.96 4.10 10.18
C LEU A 376 29.91 5.10 9.51
N LEU A 377 31.13 5.24 10.02
CA LEU A 377 32.18 6.09 9.43
C LEU A 377 32.63 5.57 8.07
N ASN A 378 32.87 4.26 7.91
CA ASN A 378 33.21 3.64 6.63
C ASN A 378 32.11 3.87 5.58
N ALA A 379 30.84 3.68 5.96
CA ALA A 379 29.71 3.89 5.05
C ALA A 379 29.58 5.37 4.64
N ALA A 380 29.80 6.29 5.59
CA ALA A 380 29.81 7.72 5.31
C ALA A 380 30.96 8.13 4.39
N ALA A 381 32.15 7.59 4.60
CA ALA A 381 33.33 7.82 3.76
C ALA A 381 33.07 7.40 2.31
N HIS A 382 32.40 6.25 2.12
CA HIS A 382 31.98 5.80 0.79
C HIS A 382 30.98 6.76 0.13
N GLU A 383 29.95 7.21 0.86
CA GLU A 383 28.98 8.17 0.33
C GLU A 383 29.59 9.55 0.06
N CYS A 384 30.42 10.09 0.96
CA CYS A 384 31.14 11.34 0.74
C CYS A 384 32.05 11.24 -0.49
N SER A 385 32.76 10.12 -0.66
CA SER A 385 33.58 9.86 -1.85
C SER A 385 32.73 9.85 -3.13
N ARG A 386 31.54 9.24 -3.10
CA ARG A 386 30.60 9.24 -4.22
C ARG A 386 30.09 10.65 -4.55
N ILE A 387 29.59 11.39 -3.56
CA ILE A 387 29.09 12.76 -3.75
C ILE A 387 30.21 13.66 -4.28
N ARG A 388 31.41 13.56 -3.72
CA ARG A 388 32.60 14.32 -4.13
C ARG A 388 33.07 14.01 -5.55
N LYS A 389 32.96 12.76 -6.00
CA LYS A 389 33.25 12.40 -7.40
C LYS A 389 32.36 13.17 -8.37
N GLY A 390 31.18 13.61 -7.92
CA GLY A 390 30.23 14.38 -8.70
C GLY A 390 29.34 13.49 -9.57
N ASN A 391 28.63 14.11 -10.48
CA ASN A 391 27.79 13.46 -11.47
C ASN A 391 28.10 13.99 -12.88
N GLN A 392 27.24 13.72 -13.85
CA GLN A 392 27.43 14.16 -15.23
C GLN A 392 27.45 15.69 -15.42
N TRP A 393 26.95 16.46 -14.44
CA TRP A 393 26.90 17.93 -14.49
C TRP A 393 28.13 18.60 -13.85
N GLY A 394 28.98 17.85 -13.16
CA GLY A 394 30.19 18.38 -12.54
C GLY A 394 30.46 17.81 -11.16
N LYS A 395 31.18 18.56 -10.33
CA LYS A 395 31.57 18.18 -8.96
C LYS A 395 31.07 19.22 -7.97
N PRO A 396 30.66 18.82 -6.75
CA PRO A 396 30.31 19.77 -5.70
C PRO A 396 31.53 20.61 -5.32
N ASP A 397 31.30 21.87 -4.97
CA ASP A 397 32.31 22.73 -4.39
C ASP A 397 32.47 22.41 -2.89
N ILE A 398 33.64 21.89 -2.55
CA ILE A 398 33.97 21.46 -1.18
C ILE A 398 34.19 22.68 -0.26
N ALA A 399 34.39 23.88 -0.82
CA ALA A 399 34.57 25.12 -0.06
C ALA A 399 33.23 25.76 0.37
N GLN A 400 32.09 25.21 -0.06
CA GLN A 400 30.78 25.72 0.35
C GLN A 400 30.57 25.57 1.84
N ILE A 401 29.95 26.59 2.44
CA ILE A 401 29.69 26.66 3.88
C ILE A 401 28.23 26.33 4.20
N ASP A 402 27.97 25.85 5.41
CA ASP A 402 26.63 25.82 5.99
C ASP A 402 26.26 27.15 6.68
N SER A 403 25.09 27.21 7.33
CA SER A 403 24.68 28.42 8.06
C SER A 403 25.55 28.77 9.27
N GLN A 404 26.45 27.88 9.70
CA GLN A 404 27.42 28.13 10.78
C GLN A 404 28.76 28.62 10.24
N GLY A 405 28.89 28.79 8.91
CA GLY A 405 30.14 29.19 8.27
C GLY A 405 31.17 28.08 8.18
N LEU A 406 30.79 26.82 8.44
CA LEU A 406 31.70 25.69 8.39
C LEU A 406 31.63 25.04 7.00
N THR A 407 32.80 24.70 6.45
CA THR A 407 32.90 23.79 5.31
C THR A 407 32.70 22.34 5.74
N PRO A 408 32.39 21.39 4.83
CA PRO A 408 32.31 19.97 5.18
C PRO A 408 33.62 19.43 5.77
N LEU A 409 34.76 19.96 5.31
CA LEU A 409 36.07 19.57 5.83
C LEU A 409 36.25 20.04 7.28
N GLN A 410 35.99 21.31 7.56
CA GLN A 410 36.06 21.86 8.91
C GLN A 410 35.07 21.16 9.85
N LEU A 411 33.86 20.85 9.38
CA LEU A 411 32.89 20.09 10.16
C LEU A 411 33.40 18.69 10.52
N ALA A 412 34.00 17.96 9.58
CA ALA A 412 34.58 16.65 9.85
C ALA A 412 35.79 16.72 10.80
N GLN A 413 36.61 17.78 10.71
CA GLN A 413 37.74 18.02 11.61
C GLN A 413 37.28 18.34 13.03
N ASN A 414 36.29 19.22 13.19
CA ASN A 414 35.72 19.60 14.48
C ASN A 414 35.11 18.40 15.22
N LEU A 415 34.53 17.43 14.49
CA LEU A 415 33.97 16.20 15.04
C LEU A 415 35.03 15.08 15.25
N GLY A 416 36.29 15.30 14.88
CA GLY A 416 37.37 14.33 15.02
C GLY A 416 37.24 13.11 14.11
N TYR A 417 36.59 13.25 12.95
CA TYR A 417 36.34 12.13 12.02
C TYR A 417 37.45 12.03 10.96
N HIS A 418 38.64 11.57 11.37
CA HIS A 418 39.85 11.48 10.51
C HIS A 418 39.65 10.75 9.18
N GLN A 419 38.80 9.73 9.16
CA GLN A 419 38.52 9.00 7.92
C GLN A 419 37.74 9.87 6.91
N LEU A 420 36.81 10.69 7.40
CA LEU A 420 36.04 11.59 6.56
C LEU A 420 36.90 12.77 6.07
N THR A 421 37.77 13.31 6.93
CA THR A 421 38.72 14.36 6.53
C THR A 421 39.62 13.86 5.40
N TYR A 422 40.21 12.68 5.53
CA TYR A 422 41.01 12.06 4.46
C TYR A 422 40.23 11.91 3.14
N THR A 423 38.98 11.43 3.21
CA THR A 423 38.15 11.31 2.00
C THR A 423 37.81 12.64 1.35
N LEU A 424 37.76 13.73 2.10
CA LEU A 424 37.52 15.06 1.56
C LEU A 424 38.82 15.69 1.02
N GLU A 425 39.95 15.48 1.72
CA GLU A 425 41.28 16.03 1.44
C GLU A 425 42.00 15.44 0.23
N THR A 426 41.69 14.20 -0.20
CA THR A 426 42.44 13.45 -1.24
C THR A 426 42.56 14.11 -2.64
N ARG A 427 42.16 15.38 -2.81
CA ARG A 427 42.49 16.22 -3.97
C ARG A 427 43.49 17.35 -3.71
N ALA A 428 43.81 17.69 -2.47
CA ALA A 428 44.85 18.69 -2.19
C ALA A 428 46.23 18.24 -2.71
N HIS A 429 46.49 16.92 -2.74
CA HIS A 429 47.75 16.37 -3.24
C HIS A 429 47.80 16.07 -4.75
N GLU A 430 46.67 15.93 -5.45
CA GLU A 430 46.68 15.73 -6.92
C GLU A 430 46.95 17.04 -7.69
N ALA A 431 46.69 18.20 -7.08
CA ALA A 431 46.93 19.52 -7.67
C ALA A 431 48.37 20.06 -7.46
N GLN A 432 49.22 19.35 -6.71
CA GLN A 432 50.60 19.78 -6.37
C GLN A 432 51.72 18.96 -7.04
N LEU A 433 51.39 18.03 -7.94
CA LEU A 433 52.42 17.38 -8.75
C LEU A 433 52.72 18.24 -9.99
N PRO A 434 53.93 18.81 -10.15
CA PRO A 434 54.27 19.54 -11.35
C PRO A 434 54.17 18.60 -12.55
N SER A 435 53.52 19.10 -13.62
CA SER A 435 53.40 18.48 -14.93
C SER A 435 54.71 17.79 -15.33
N ARG A 436 54.75 16.45 -15.28
CA ARG A 436 55.86 15.68 -15.85
C ARG A 436 55.87 15.92 -17.35
N ARG A 437 56.97 16.50 -17.83
CA ARG A 437 57.28 16.73 -19.25
C ARG A 437 57.12 15.44 -20.06
N PRO A 438 56.76 15.51 -21.35
CA PRO A 438 56.65 14.34 -22.20
C PRO A 438 58.03 13.73 -22.42
N HIS A 439 58.25 12.51 -21.91
CA HIS A 439 59.47 11.76 -22.23
C HIS A 439 59.37 11.13 -23.61
N HIS A 440 60.39 11.44 -24.42
CA HIS A 440 60.63 10.98 -25.77
C HIS A 440 60.50 9.46 -25.96
N ARG A 441 59.88 9.09 -27.08
CA ARG A 441 59.97 7.76 -27.70
C ARG A 441 61.44 7.40 -27.90
N TYR A 442 61.88 6.26 -27.35
CA TYR A 442 62.98 5.50 -27.91
C TYR A 442 62.41 4.22 -28.51
N HIS A 443 62.44 4.18 -29.84
CA HIS A 443 62.38 2.94 -30.61
C HIS A 443 63.68 2.17 -30.37
N PHE A 444 63.59 0.87 -30.12
CA PHE A 444 64.66 -0.06 -30.47
C PHE A 444 64.09 -1.19 -31.33
N ARG A 445 64.93 -1.54 -32.31
CA ARG A 445 64.72 -2.44 -33.44
C ARG A 445 64.47 -3.88 -33.05
#